data_AF-Q2SE75-F1
#
_entry.id   AF-Q2SE75-F1
#
_cell.length_a   1.000
_cell.length_b   1.000
_cell.length_c   1.000
_cell.angle_alpha   90.00
_cell.angle_beta   90.00
_cell.angle_gamma   90.00
#
_symmetry.space_group_name_H-M   'P 1'
#
loop_
_entity.id
_entity.type
_entity.pdbx_description
1 polymer ?
#
loop_
_entity_poly.entity_id
_entity_poly.type
_entity_poly.pdbx_seq_one_letter_code
_entity_poly.pdbx_strand_id
1 'polypeptide(L)'
;MSALSMDLSEGRRTLVAIETLLTRLRPQPHADCFVVRGSYVSRLWSGPQPRHCKDLDLLFLGDYTPDSFTALIRLLMAQQDASPCRFEPDSLEVLPIWQDSISPGVRYSVNYAIAGIEGTLQLDIAVGDPLVAPPRIVTVPSALQDGATITVPTVAVEIAAAWKLHGLFEHINGGWMSKTLWDLYLFCRYNELDADLLRRATMEAFASRMDPLEICRRLMFGDFGRSKKSRRNWRSLIAEYPHQQIEPMESVLEWLRSYLKPVLQLENDETLLTQSEVITYRVKLLKEDGSEAVRKKLRTLQQKRKLLPFKAYTSIPHLPGSRTGLADKHIDANKAEMLTSRQRHPDDVVIVQEKLDGSCVAALRTDDRVLALGRDGDLADESPNPARRLWAEWVEEHQSRFLDVLAPGERVVGEWLALAHGTRYRLAHEPFVPFDIFTTDNRRIPYAAFHRRVMQAGFTPAHILHIGEPCSIDEALRLLGEGAHGSVDAPEGAVWRLERGEQVLFLGKFVRHGKTDGAYLPENSGRPALWNWHPYLPAFFDEKGEKGREGEEVIHETASKSKTENGETD
;
A
#
# COMPACT_ATOMS: atom_id res chain seq x y z
N MET A 1 47.81 30.22 -17.24
CA MET A 1 47.22 29.00 -16.63
C MET A 1 45.85 28.83 -17.24
N SER A 2 45.71 27.80 -18.08
CA SER A 2 44.53 27.56 -18.90
C SER A 2 43.30 27.34 -18.02
N ALA A 3 42.30 28.21 -18.15
CA ALA A 3 40.96 27.98 -17.64
C ALA A 3 40.35 26.83 -18.47
N LEU A 4 40.59 25.60 -18.02
CA LEU A 4 39.81 24.45 -18.46
C LEU A 4 38.35 24.76 -18.15
N SER A 5 37.54 24.78 -19.19
CA SER A 5 36.08 24.87 -19.15
C SER A 5 35.53 23.74 -18.28
N MET A 6 35.43 23.96 -16.96
CA MET A 6 34.72 23.04 -16.08
C MET A 6 33.27 22.96 -16.57
N ASP A 7 32.80 21.74 -16.85
CA ASP A 7 31.36 21.50 -16.92
C ASP A 7 30.75 21.86 -15.56
N LEU A 8 30.02 22.97 -15.53
CA LEU A 8 29.34 23.47 -14.34
C LEU A 8 27.91 22.95 -14.27
N SER A 9 27.56 21.82 -14.88
CA SER A 9 26.26 21.17 -14.66
C SER A 9 26.00 20.94 -13.17
N GLU A 10 24.74 21.02 -12.74
CA GLU A 10 24.35 20.84 -11.33
C GLU A 10 24.90 19.52 -10.76
N GLY A 11 24.75 18.42 -11.50
CA GLY A 11 25.26 17.11 -11.10
C GLY A 11 26.78 17.08 -10.93
N ARG A 12 27.56 17.78 -11.79
CA ARG A 12 29.01 17.87 -11.62
C ARG A 12 29.37 18.70 -10.39
N ARG A 13 28.67 19.82 -10.14
CA ARG A 13 28.86 20.65 -8.94
C ARG A 13 28.59 19.86 -7.66
N THR A 14 27.52 19.08 -7.60
CA THR A 14 27.21 18.21 -6.44
C THR A 14 28.32 17.19 -6.21
N LEU A 15 28.83 16.55 -7.27
CA LEU A 15 29.95 15.60 -7.14
C LEU A 15 31.23 16.26 -6.61
N VAL A 16 31.54 17.47 -7.07
CA VAL A 16 32.68 18.25 -6.57
C VAL A 16 32.52 18.58 -5.08
N ALA A 17 31.31 18.97 -4.65
CA ALA A 17 31.03 19.22 -3.24
C ALA A 17 31.19 17.95 -2.40
N ILE A 18 30.64 16.82 -2.86
CA ILE A 18 30.78 15.51 -2.21
C ILE A 18 32.25 15.09 -2.09
N GLU A 19 33.02 15.16 -3.17
CA GLU A 19 34.43 14.78 -3.14
C GLU A 19 35.29 15.70 -2.26
N THR A 20 34.94 16.99 -2.20
CA THR A 20 35.58 17.92 -1.25
C THR A 20 35.36 17.43 0.18
N LEU A 21 34.12 17.10 0.54
CA LEU A 21 33.78 16.59 1.87
C LEU A 21 34.51 15.26 2.16
N LEU A 22 34.48 14.30 1.24
CA LEU A 22 35.16 13.00 1.40
C LEU A 22 36.68 13.15 1.54
N THR A 23 37.29 14.07 0.79
CA THR A 23 38.73 14.36 0.88
C THR A 23 39.10 14.93 2.25
N ARG A 24 38.25 15.82 2.79
CA ARG A 24 38.42 16.42 4.12
C ARG A 24 38.15 15.44 5.27
N LEU A 25 37.25 14.48 5.05
CA LEU A 25 36.91 13.41 6.00
C LEU A 25 38.06 12.42 6.16
N ARG A 26 38.74 12.05 5.07
CA ARG A 26 39.79 11.02 5.04
C ARG A 26 40.90 11.17 6.10
N PRO A 27 41.47 12.36 6.39
CA PRO A 27 42.50 12.52 7.42
C PRO A 27 41.94 12.59 8.85
N GLN A 28 40.62 12.58 9.06
CA GLN A 28 40.04 12.70 10.40
C GLN A 28 40.16 11.38 11.19
N PRO A 29 40.17 11.45 12.52
CA PRO A 29 40.02 10.25 13.36
C PRO A 29 38.74 9.47 13.00
N HIS A 30 38.83 8.14 12.99
CA HIS A 30 37.72 7.22 12.67
C HIS A 30 37.15 7.36 11.24
N ALA A 31 37.88 7.97 10.31
CA ALA A 31 37.47 8.08 8.90
C ALA A 31 37.23 6.70 8.24
N ASP A 32 37.95 5.67 8.70
CA ASP A 32 37.81 4.27 8.31
C ASP A 32 36.48 3.63 8.74
N CYS A 33 35.78 4.23 9.71
CA CYS A 33 34.43 3.83 10.10
C CYS A 33 33.34 4.40 9.17
N PHE A 34 33.64 5.36 8.30
CA PHE A 34 32.66 5.91 7.37
C PHE A 34 32.67 5.17 6.03
N VAL A 35 31.54 4.59 5.66
CA VAL A 35 31.34 3.82 4.43
C VAL A 35 30.36 4.55 3.54
N VAL A 36 30.76 4.86 2.32
CA VAL A 36 29.88 5.52 1.35
C VAL A 36 28.88 4.51 0.80
N ARG A 37 27.62 4.93 0.71
CA ARG A 37 26.51 4.15 0.12
C ARG A 37 25.68 5.05 -0.79
N GLY A 38 24.54 4.53 -1.25
CA GLY A 38 23.55 5.34 -1.93
C GLY A 38 24.01 5.86 -3.29
N SER A 39 23.53 7.04 -3.66
CA SER A 39 23.57 7.51 -5.05
C SER A 39 24.99 7.74 -5.60
N TYR A 40 25.95 8.11 -4.74
CA TYR A 40 27.32 8.39 -5.13
C TYR A 40 28.05 7.16 -5.71
N VAL A 41 27.99 6.02 -5.01
CA VAL A 41 28.62 4.75 -5.43
C VAL A 41 27.76 3.94 -6.40
N SER A 42 26.44 4.15 -6.39
CA SER A 42 25.51 3.52 -7.36
C SER A 42 25.90 3.79 -8.82
N ARG A 43 26.60 4.89 -9.10
CA ARG A 43 27.10 5.24 -10.43
C ARG A 43 28.09 4.23 -10.98
N LEU A 44 28.82 3.53 -10.11
CA LEU A 44 29.78 2.49 -10.49
C LEU A 44 29.09 1.20 -10.94
N TRP A 45 27.87 0.97 -10.45
CA TRP A 45 27.12 -0.27 -10.65
C TRP A 45 25.99 -0.15 -11.67
N SER A 46 25.74 1.07 -12.18
CA SER A 46 24.62 1.37 -13.09
C SER A 46 24.94 1.05 -14.57
N GLY A 47 26.11 0.48 -14.86
CA GLY A 47 26.55 0.18 -16.22
C GLY A 47 26.58 1.41 -17.12
N PRO A 48 26.05 1.35 -18.36
CA PRO A 48 26.06 2.48 -19.30
C PRO A 48 25.04 3.57 -18.96
N GLN A 49 24.16 3.36 -17.96
CA GLN A 49 23.08 4.30 -17.67
C GLN A 49 23.60 5.51 -16.87
N PRO A 50 23.38 6.75 -17.34
CA PRO A 50 23.77 7.94 -16.60
C PRO A 50 23.09 7.99 -15.24
N ARG A 51 23.86 8.07 -14.15
CA ARG A 51 23.33 8.12 -12.79
C ARG A 51 23.71 9.43 -12.10
N HIS A 52 22.73 10.30 -11.94
CA HIS A 52 22.90 11.57 -11.21
C HIS A 52 22.94 11.35 -9.70
N CYS A 53 24.00 11.86 -9.06
CA CYS A 53 24.17 11.90 -7.61
C CYS A 53 23.60 13.22 -7.09
N LYS A 54 22.70 13.18 -6.11
CA LYS A 54 22.05 14.38 -5.53
C LYS A 54 22.46 14.62 -4.08
N ASP A 55 22.89 13.56 -3.41
CA ASP A 55 23.16 13.49 -1.98
C ASP A 55 24.39 12.61 -1.72
N LEU A 56 24.94 12.74 -0.52
CA LEU A 56 25.92 11.81 0.02
C LEU A 56 25.28 11.00 1.14
N ASP A 57 25.28 9.67 1.01
CA ASP A 57 24.84 8.78 2.08
C ASP A 57 26.07 8.08 2.68
N LEU A 58 26.23 8.19 4.00
CA LEU A 58 27.28 7.54 4.78
C LEU A 58 26.67 6.56 5.79
N LEU A 59 27.24 5.36 5.84
CA LEU A 59 27.06 4.42 6.94
C LEU A 59 28.27 4.54 7.87
N PHE A 60 28.05 4.87 9.14
CA PHE A 60 29.07 4.88 10.17
C PHE A 60 29.08 3.55 10.94
N LEU A 61 30.25 2.91 10.98
CA LEU A 61 30.49 1.62 11.65
C LEU A 61 30.87 1.82 13.11
N GLY A 62 29.92 2.31 13.90
CA GLY A 62 30.07 2.51 15.33
C GLY A 62 28.76 2.95 16.00
N ASP A 63 28.86 3.46 17.21
CA ASP A 63 27.70 3.87 18.00
C ASP A 63 27.04 5.13 17.45
N TYR A 64 25.71 5.21 17.63
CA TYR A 64 24.94 6.40 17.26
C TYR A 64 25.32 7.59 18.15
N THR A 65 26.15 8.49 17.62
CA THR A 65 26.70 9.66 18.34
C THR A 65 26.43 10.95 17.55
N PRO A 66 25.17 11.42 17.47
CA PRO A 66 24.77 12.54 16.60
C PRO A 66 25.53 13.85 16.90
N ASP A 67 25.89 14.09 18.16
CA ASP A 67 26.67 15.26 18.56
C ASP A 67 28.10 15.21 17.98
N SER A 68 28.74 14.05 18.05
CA SER A 68 30.07 13.81 17.47
C SER A 68 30.04 13.94 15.95
N PHE A 69 29.00 13.40 15.29
CA PHE A 69 28.80 13.58 13.85
C PHE A 69 28.65 15.05 13.49
N THR A 70 27.83 15.80 14.24
CA THR A 70 27.60 17.22 13.98
C THR A 70 28.87 18.04 14.18
N ALA A 71 29.65 17.76 15.22
CA ALA A 71 30.93 18.40 15.46
C ALA A 71 31.92 18.14 14.31
N LEU A 72 31.99 16.89 13.84
CA LEU A 72 32.81 16.50 12.68
C LEU A 72 32.35 17.25 11.42
N ILE A 73 31.06 17.26 11.09
CA ILE A 73 30.58 17.94 9.88
C ILE A 73 30.85 19.44 9.94
N ARG A 74 30.63 20.11 11.08
CA ARG A 74 31.00 21.53 11.23
C ARG A 74 32.50 21.77 11.01
N LEU A 75 33.34 20.90 11.57
CA LEU A 75 34.79 20.95 11.32
C LEU A 75 35.11 20.84 9.83
N LEU A 76 34.52 19.87 9.13
CA LEU A 76 34.75 19.66 7.69
C LEU A 76 34.24 20.83 6.84
N MET A 77 33.11 21.44 7.19
CA MET A 77 32.56 22.58 6.45
C MET A 77 33.43 23.83 6.62
N ALA A 78 33.98 24.07 7.81
CA ALA A 78 34.82 25.23 8.11
C ALA A 78 36.25 25.15 7.55
N GLN A 79 36.71 23.98 7.09
CA GLN A 79 38.03 23.84 6.50
C GLN A 79 38.20 24.69 5.23
N GLN A 80 39.35 25.36 5.14
CA GLN A 80 39.78 26.08 3.94
C GLN A 80 40.93 25.31 3.29
N ASP A 81 40.72 24.89 2.05
CA ASP A 81 41.68 24.12 1.26
C ASP A 81 41.68 24.60 -0.20
N ALA A 82 42.51 23.95 -1.02
CA ALA A 82 42.62 24.24 -2.46
C ALA A 82 41.42 23.74 -3.28
N SER A 83 40.38 23.14 -2.66
CA SER A 83 39.18 22.71 -3.39
C SER A 83 38.53 23.91 -4.09
N PRO A 84 37.90 23.73 -5.27
CA PRO A 84 37.06 24.76 -5.88
C PRO A 84 35.71 24.95 -5.16
N CYS A 85 35.33 24.06 -4.22
CA CYS A 85 34.09 24.15 -3.45
C CYS A 85 34.30 24.93 -2.16
N ARG A 86 33.41 25.89 -1.89
CA ARG A 86 33.35 26.63 -0.62
C ARG A 86 32.01 26.35 0.04
N PHE A 87 32.03 25.69 1.18
CA PHE A 87 30.82 25.53 2.01
C PHE A 87 30.57 26.80 2.83
N GLU A 88 29.30 27.04 3.15
CA GLU A 88 28.87 28.09 4.07
C GLU A 88 28.48 27.45 5.41
N PRO A 89 29.37 27.38 6.41
CA PRO A 89 29.13 26.63 7.65
C PRO A 89 27.92 27.15 8.44
N ASP A 90 27.63 28.44 8.35
CA ASP A 90 26.50 29.08 9.05
C ASP A 90 25.14 28.70 8.45
N SER A 91 25.11 28.13 7.24
CA SER A 91 23.90 27.59 6.61
C SER A 91 23.57 26.15 7.01
N LEU A 92 24.40 25.50 7.84
CA LEU A 92 24.27 24.08 8.15
C LEU A 92 22.98 23.80 8.96
N GLU A 93 22.03 23.14 8.31
CA GLU A 93 20.84 22.59 8.95
C GLU A 93 21.09 21.14 9.39
N VAL A 94 20.57 20.76 10.56
CA VAL A 94 20.73 19.43 11.15
C VAL A 94 19.35 18.87 11.49
N LEU A 95 19.04 17.69 10.95
CA LEU A 95 17.76 17.02 11.14
C LEU A 95 17.96 15.55 11.52
N PRO A 96 17.53 15.10 12.72
CA PRO A 96 17.51 13.67 13.04
C PRO A 96 16.58 12.91 12.09
N ILE A 97 17.04 11.78 11.55
CA ILE A 97 16.27 10.91 10.64
C ILE A 97 16.19 9.49 11.21
N TRP A 98 15.10 8.79 10.86
CA TRP A 98 14.89 7.37 11.19
C TRP A 98 15.03 7.01 12.68
N GLN A 99 14.67 7.93 13.59
CA GLN A 99 14.89 7.78 15.03
C GLN A 99 14.20 6.53 15.64
N ASP A 100 13.11 6.07 15.05
CA ASP A 100 12.38 4.86 15.50
C ASP A 100 12.84 3.57 14.78
N SER A 101 13.87 3.66 13.94
CA SER A 101 14.50 2.54 13.22
C SER A 101 15.64 1.92 14.03
N ILE A 102 16.03 0.68 13.66
CA ILE A 102 17.31 0.12 14.15
C ILE A 102 18.52 0.78 13.48
N SER A 103 18.28 1.61 12.46
CA SER A 103 19.31 2.36 11.74
C SER A 103 19.04 3.87 11.83
N PRO A 104 19.14 4.47 13.03
CA PRO A 104 18.96 5.91 13.19
C PRO A 104 20.07 6.68 12.47
N GLY A 105 19.78 7.93 12.11
CA GLY A 105 20.73 8.78 11.42
C GLY A 105 20.53 10.27 11.67
N VAL A 106 21.37 11.06 11.02
CA VAL A 106 21.30 12.52 10.98
C VAL A 106 21.45 12.97 9.53
N ARG A 107 20.52 13.80 9.08
CA ARG A 107 20.59 14.53 7.81
C ARG A 107 21.15 15.92 8.04
N TYR A 108 22.04 16.31 7.15
CA TYR A 108 22.62 17.64 7.06
C TYR A 108 22.27 18.26 5.72
N SER A 109 21.99 19.55 5.72
CA SER A 109 21.85 20.37 4.52
C SER A 109 22.76 21.58 4.66
N VAL A 110 23.58 21.85 3.64
CA VAL A 110 24.56 22.94 3.69
C VAL A 110 24.70 23.59 2.32
N ASN A 111 24.73 24.92 2.29
CA ASN A 111 24.99 25.66 1.07
C ASN A 111 26.48 25.61 0.70
N TYR A 112 26.74 25.61 -0.59
CA TYR A 112 28.08 25.70 -1.14
C TYR A 112 28.12 26.57 -2.39
N ALA A 113 29.30 27.10 -2.71
CA ALA A 113 29.58 27.82 -3.94
C ALA A 113 30.76 27.20 -4.69
N ILE A 114 30.62 27.03 -6.00
CA ILE A 114 31.69 26.62 -6.92
C ILE A 114 31.70 27.61 -8.08
N ALA A 115 32.83 28.26 -8.31
CA ALA A 115 32.98 29.29 -9.36
C ALA A 115 31.89 30.38 -9.31
N GLY A 116 31.44 30.75 -8.11
CA GLY A 116 30.39 31.75 -7.89
C GLY A 116 28.95 31.26 -8.08
N ILE A 117 28.74 29.97 -8.41
CA ILE A 117 27.41 29.37 -8.52
C ILE A 117 27.07 28.65 -7.22
N GLU A 118 25.95 29.03 -6.62
CA GLU A 118 25.44 28.45 -5.39
C GLU A 118 24.72 27.10 -5.62
N GLY A 119 24.71 26.27 -4.60
CA GLY A 119 23.96 25.02 -4.53
C GLY A 119 23.85 24.54 -3.08
N THR A 120 23.05 23.50 -2.87
CA THR A 120 22.85 22.91 -1.54
C THR A 120 23.23 21.44 -1.59
N LEU A 121 24.06 21.00 -0.64
CA LEU A 121 24.45 19.59 -0.50
C LEU A 121 23.65 18.98 0.65
N GLN A 122 22.95 17.88 0.35
CA GLN A 122 22.39 17.00 1.37
C GLN A 122 23.38 15.88 1.71
N LEU A 123 23.57 15.60 3.00
CA LEU A 123 24.37 14.51 3.52
C LEU A 123 23.59 13.76 4.60
N ASP A 124 23.51 12.44 4.49
CA ASP A 124 22.94 11.58 5.52
C ASP A 124 24.03 10.71 6.16
N ILE A 125 24.06 10.66 7.49
CA ILE A 125 24.91 9.72 8.25
C ILE A 125 23.99 8.82 9.07
N ALA A 126 24.00 7.52 8.78
CA ALA A 126 23.26 6.51 9.53
C ALA A 126 24.19 5.47 10.14
N VAL A 127 23.70 4.76 11.15
CA VAL A 127 24.40 3.64 11.80
C VAL A 127 23.57 2.37 11.77
N GLY A 128 24.16 1.24 12.17
CA GLY A 128 23.39 0.03 12.51
C GLY A 128 22.80 -0.75 11.34
N ASP A 129 23.01 -0.32 10.10
CA ASP A 129 22.71 -1.19 8.95
C ASP A 129 23.68 -2.37 8.91
N PRO A 130 23.17 -3.62 8.86
CA PRO A 130 24.00 -4.80 8.97
C PRO A 130 24.83 -5.03 7.70
N LEU A 131 26.07 -5.46 7.89
CA LEU A 131 27.00 -5.81 6.82
C LEU A 131 27.38 -7.29 6.93
N VAL A 132 26.98 -8.09 5.94
CA VAL A 132 27.34 -9.53 5.85
C VAL A 132 28.73 -9.78 5.25
N ALA A 133 29.42 -8.71 4.89
CA ALA A 133 30.79 -8.67 4.40
C ALA A 133 31.41 -7.30 4.74
N PRO A 134 32.73 -7.22 4.98
CA PRO A 134 33.39 -5.95 5.27
C PRO A 134 33.29 -4.97 4.10
N PRO A 135 33.37 -3.65 4.35
CA PRO A 135 33.44 -2.64 3.29
C PRO A 135 34.60 -2.91 2.31
N ARG A 136 34.37 -2.60 1.04
CA ARG A 136 35.37 -2.70 -0.03
C ARG A 136 35.88 -1.30 -0.37
N ILE A 137 37.18 -1.17 -0.62
CA ILE A 137 37.74 0.05 -1.19
C ILE A 137 37.57 -0.01 -2.70
N VAL A 138 36.88 0.98 -3.27
CA VAL A 138 36.71 1.13 -4.73
C VAL A 138 37.40 2.39 -5.23
N THR A 139 37.82 2.35 -6.49
CA THR A 139 38.40 3.49 -7.19
C THR A 139 37.33 4.15 -8.05
N VAL A 140 37.14 5.47 -7.91
CA VAL A 140 36.14 6.23 -8.67
C VAL A 140 36.80 7.38 -9.43
N PRO A 141 36.32 7.74 -10.64
CA PRO A 141 36.79 8.93 -11.34
C PRO A 141 36.56 10.18 -10.50
N SER A 142 37.58 11.04 -10.37
CA SER A 142 37.46 12.27 -9.59
C SER A 142 36.67 13.33 -10.34
N ALA A 143 35.79 14.00 -9.61
CA ALA A 143 35.14 15.22 -10.00
C ALA A 143 36.00 16.48 -9.76
N LEU A 144 36.96 16.41 -8.82
CA LEU A 144 37.87 17.51 -8.49
C LEU A 144 38.97 17.72 -9.54
N GLN A 145 39.44 16.64 -10.17
CA GLN A 145 40.51 16.70 -11.16
C GLN A 145 40.27 15.70 -12.30
N ASP A 146 40.17 16.21 -13.53
CA ASP A 146 39.95 15.36 -14.70
C ASP A 146 41.12 14.40 -14.93
N GLY A 147 40.78 13.15 -15.22
CA GLY A 147 41.76 12.05 -15.39
C GLY A 147 42.33 11.49 -14.08
N ALA A 148 42.03 12.10 -12.93
CA ALA A 148 42.40 11.56 -11.62
C ALA A 148 41.34 10.60 -11.09
N THR A 149 41.72 9.79 -10.10
CA THR A 149 40.82 8.90 -9.37
C THR A 149 40.98 9.07 -7.87
N ILE A 150 39.94 8.76 -7.11
CA ILE A 150 39.97 8.70 -5.65
C ILE A 150 39.52 7.33 -5.16
N THR A 151 39.99 6.93 -3.97
CA THR A 151 39.62 5.69 -3.31
C THR A 151 38.55 5.94 -2.26
N VAL A 152 37.47 5.16 -2.27
CA VAL A 152 36.34 5.34 -1.37
C VAL A 152 35.96 3.98 -0.75
N PRO A 153 35.81 3.88 0.59
CA PRO A 153 35.19 2.72 1.23
C PRO A 153 33.69 2.69 0.90
N THR A 154 33.20 1.56 0.41
CA THR A 154 31.79 1.34 0.07
C THR A 154 31.32 -0.05 0.46
N VAL A 155 30.01 -0.22 0.55
CA VAL A 155 29.39 -1.55 0.68
C VAL A 155 29.62 -2.40 -0.57
N ALA A 156 29.62 -3.72 -0.40
CA ALA A 156 29.56 -4.65 -1.53
C ALA A 156 28.26 -4.42 -2.35
N VAL A 157 28.34 -4.55 -3.67
CA VAL A 157 27.19 -4.31 -4.56
C VAL A 157 26.05 -5.29 -4.29
N GLU A 158 26.37 -6.49 -3.80
CA GLU A 158 25.43 -7.50 -3.33
C GLU A 158 24.59 -7.00 -2.14
N ILE A 159 25.21 -6.28 -1.20
CA ILE A 159 24.52 -5.67 -0.06
C ILE A 159 23.62 -4.53 -0.55
N ALA A 160 24.12 -3.69 -1.46
CA ALA A 160 23.32 -2.63 -2.04
C ALA A 160 22.10 -3.17 -2.82
N ALA A 161 22.27 -4.25 -3.60
CA ALA A 161 21.18 -4.93 -4.30
C ALA A 161 20.17 -5.55 -3.33
N ALA A 162 20.64 -6.21 -2.27
CA ALA A 162 19.78 -6.75 -1.21
C ALA A 162 18.92 -5.65 -0.55
N TRP A 163 19.51 -4.50 -0.20
CA TRP A 163 18.75 -3.36 0.33
C TRP A 163 17.76 -2.78 -0.68
N LYS A 164 18.09 -2.74 -1.97
CA LYS A 164 17.15 -2.33 -3.01
C LYS A 164 15.97 -3.31 -3.12
N LEU A 165 16.23 -4.61 -3.07
CA LEU A 165 15.19 -5.63 -3.08
C LEU A 165 14.28 -5.52 -1.84
N HIS A 166 14.83 -5.41 -0.64
CA HIS A 166 14.05 -5.20 0.59
C HIS A 166 13.24 -3.90 0.53
N GLY A 167 13.82 -2.81 0.02
CA GLY A 167 13.14 -1.53 -0.16
C GLY A 167 11.96 -1.55 -1.14
N LEU A 168 11.78 -2.62 -1.94
CA LEU A 168 10.55 -2.82 -2.73
C LEU A 168 9.35 -3.26 -1.86
N PHE A 169 9.60 -3.69 -0.63
CA PHE A 169 8.62 -4.25 0.30
C PHE A 169 8.53 -3.49 1.63
N GLU A 170 9.42 -2.52 1.86
CA GLU A 170 9.43 -1.68 3.07
C GLU A 170 8.34 -0.58 2.96
N HIS A 171 7.11 -0.89 3.41
CA HIS A 171 5.91 -0.06 3.19
C HIS A 171 5.54 0.92 4.32
N ILE A 172 6.48 1.26 5.22
CA ILE A 172 6.15 2.05 6.42
C ILE A 172 5.52 3.43 6.10
N ASN A 173 5.70 3.97 4.87
CA ASN A 173 5.13 5.27 4.48
C ASN A 173 4.56 5.36 3.04
N GLY A 174 4.34 4.24 2.32
CA GLY A 174 3.78 4.32 0.96
C GLY A 174 4.00 3.09 0.07
N GLY A 175 3.68 3.25 -1.22
CA GLY A 175 3.94 2.23 -2.24
C GLY A 175 5.42 2.13 -2.59
N TRP A 176 5.85 1.01 -3.17
CA TRP A 176 7.23 0.80 -3.62
C TRP A 176 7.64 1.85 -4.66
N MET A 177 8.93 2.21 -4.67
CA MET A 177 9.47 3.23 -5.56
C MET A 177 9.95 2.64 -6.88
N SER A 178 9.48 3.18 -8.02
CA SER A 178 9.90 2.74 -9.36
C SER A 178 11.40 2.84 -9.58
N LYS A 179 12.03 3.88 -9.03
CA LYS A 179 13.47 4.05 -9.08
C LYS A 179 14.24 2.92 -8.36
N THR A 180 13.70 2.42 -7.24
CA THR A 180 14.33 1.32 -6.49
C THR A 180 14.35 0.02 -7.31
N LEU A 181 13.25 -0.28 -8.03
CA LEU A 181 13.18 -1.44 -8.93
C LEU A 181 14.18 -1.30 -10.08
N TRP A 182 14.28 -0.11 -10.65
CA TRP A 182 15.24 0.16 -11.72
C TRP A 182 16.70 0.06 -11.25
N ASP A 183 17.05 0.63 -10.10
CA ASP A 183 18.40 0.50 -9.52
C ASP A 183 18.75 -0.98 -9.25
N LEU A 184 17.81 -1.77 -8.70
CA LEU A 184 18.00 -3.20 -8.48
C LEU A 184 18.33 -3.94 -9.78
N TYR A 185 17.55 -3.68 -10.84
CA TYR A 185 17.80 -4.23 -12.17
C TYR A 185 19.20 -3.91 -12.66
N LEU A 186 19.61 -2.64 -12.61
CA LEU A 186 20.93 -2.22 -13.08
C LEU A 186 22.06 -2.91 -12.29
N PHE A 187 21.94 -2.96 -10.96
CA PHE A 187 22.96 -3.58 -10.11
C PHE A 187 23.13 -5.07 -10.43
N CYS A 188 22.03 -5.79 -10.59
CA CYS A 188 22.09 -7.21 -10.96
C CYS A 188 22.52 -7.44 -12.41
N ARG A 189 22.16 -6.54 -13.34
CA ARG A 189 22.38 -6.74 -14.78
C ARG A 189 23.81 -6.45 -15.24
N TYR A 190 24.46 -5.49 -14.60
CA TYR A 190 25.76 -4.94 -15.05
C TYR A 190 26.94 -5.27 -14.14
N ASN A 191 26.73 -6.08 -13.10
CA ASN A 191 27.79 -6.48 -12.18
C ASN A 191 27.78 -8.00 -12.02
N GLU A 192 28.96 -8.59 -11.89
CA GLU A 192 29.11 -9.99 -11.49
C GLU A 192 28.94 -10.06 -9.97
N LEU A 193 27.77 -10.54 -9.53
CA LEU A 193 27.43 -10.68 -8.12
C LEU A 193 27.72 -12.10 -7.63
N ASP A 194 28.35 -12.21 -6.47
CA ASP A 194 28.45 -13.50 -5.77
C ASP A 194 27.04 -13.91 -5.28
N ALA A 195 26.54 -15.04 -5.79
CA ALA A 195 25.18 -15.50 -5.50
C ALA A 195 24.96 -15.83 -4.02
N ASP A 196 25.95 -16.40 -3.34
CA ASP A 196 25.86 -16.76 -1.92
C ASP A 196 25.90 -15.51 -1.04
N LEU A 197 26.74 -14.53 -1.38
CA LEU A 197 26.79 -13.24 -0.70
C LEU A 197 25.50 -12.46 -0.92
N LEU A 198 24.96 -12.42 -2.13
CA LEU A 198 23.67 -11.76 -2.43
C LEU A 198 22.52 -12.41 -1.66
N ARG A 199 22.48 -13.75 -1.58
CA ARG A 199 21.48 -14.48 -0.80
C ARG A 199 21.58 -14.14 0.69
N ARG A 200 22.78 -14.23 1.29
CA ARG A 200 23.00 -13.87 2.71
C ARG A 200 22.66 -12.41 3.00
N ALA A 201 23.08 -11.50 2.13
CA ALA A 201 22.77 -10.08 2.25
C ALA A 201 21.26 -9.81 2.19
N THR A 202 20.54 -10.53 1.31
CA THR A 202 19.08 -10.42 1.21
C THR A 202 18.41 -10.94 2.48
N MET A 203 18.80 -12.12 2.97
CA MET A 203 18.26 -12.65 4.23
C MET A 203 18.46 -11.67 5.39
N GLU A 204 19.66 -11.09 5.50
CA GLU A 204 19.99 -10.12 6.55
C GLU A 204 19.20 -8.80 6.42
N ALA A 205 19.04 -8.29 5.19
CA ALA A 205 18.26 -7.07 4.94
C ALA A 205 16.80 -7.22 5.41
N PHE A 206 16.18 -8.36 5.12
CA PHE A 206 14.82 -8.66 5.56
C PHE A 206 14.75 -8.93 7.07
N ALA A 207 15.63 -9.78 7.60
CA ALA A 207 15.63 -10.16 9.01
C ALA A 207 15.87 -8.97 9.95
N SER A 208 16.80 -8.08 9.62
CA SER A 208 17.09 -6.88 10.41
C SER A 208 15.91 -5.92 10.52
N ARG A 209 14.97 -5.97 9.57
CA ARG A 209 13.72 -5.20 9.60
C ARG A 209 12.50 -6.03 10.03
N MET A 210 12.74 -7.27 10.48
CA MET A 210 11.73 -8.26 10.87
C MET A 210 10.73 -8.59 9.76
N ASP A 211 11.17 -8.51 8.51
CA ASP A 211 10.36 -8.87 7.35
C ASP A 211 10.60 -10.33 6.94
N PRO A 212 9.54 -11.08 6.61
CA PRO A 212 9.69 -12.43 6.08
C PRO A 212 10.20 -12.35 4.64
N LEU A 213 11.20 -13.15 4.30
CA LEU A 213 11.75 -13.21 2.93
C LEU A 213 10.69 -13.65 1.91
N GLU A 214 9.70 -14.42 2.34
CA GLU A 214 8.62 -14.98 1.54
C GLU A 214 7.75 -13.89 0.86
N ILE A 215 7.77 -12.64 1.33
CA ILE A 215 7.07 -11.54 0.63
C ILE A 215 7.61 -11.33 -0.79
N CYS A 216 8.87 -11.71 -1.05
CA CYS A 216 9.47 -11.71 -2.39
C CYS A 216 8.72 -12.60 -3.39
N ARG A 217 7.90 -13.57 -2.96
CA ARG A 217 7.04 -14.37 -3.85
C ARG A 217 6.10 -13.50 -4.68
N ARG A 218 5.70 -12.32 -4.19
CA ARG A 218 4.91 -11.36 -4.97
C ARG A 218 5.64 -10.89 -6.23
N LEU A 219 6.95 -10.66 -6.13
CA LEU A 219 7.80 -10.30 -7.25
C LEU A 219 8.10 -11.51 -8.15
N MET A 220 8.43 -12.65 -7.53
CA MET A 220 8.87 -13.86 -8.24
C MET A 220 7.74 -14.56 -8.99
N PHE A 221 6.56 -14.70 -8.38
CA PHE A 221 5.47 -15.55 -8.87
C PHE A 221 4.13 -14.80 -8.97
N GLY A 222 3.99 -13.67 -8.27
CA GLY A 222 2.70 -13.04 -8.01
C GLY A 222 2.38 -11.78 -8.80
N ASP A 223 1.85 -10.81 -8.06
CA ASP A 223 1.14 -9.64 -8.57
C ASP A 223 1.97 -8.34 -8.55
N PHE A 224 3.25 -8.40 -8.19
CA PHE A 224 4.09 -7.21 -8.11
C PHE A 224 4.13 -6.47 -9.45
N GLY A 225 3.90 -5.15 -9.40
CA GLY A 225 3.90 -4.30 -10.57
C GLY A 225 2.60 -4.29 -11.41
N ARG A 226 1.62 -5.17 -11.16
CA ARG A 226 0.42 -5.27 -12.02
C ARG A 226 -0.58 -4.11 -11.89
N SER A 227 -0.54 -3.37 -10.77
CA SER A 227 -1.49 -2.28 -10.51
C SER A 227 -1.38 -1.13 -11.53
N LYS A 228 -2.50 -0.42 -11.78
CA LYS A 228 -2.53 0.83 -12.56
C LYS A 228 -1.52 1.85 -12.01
N LYS A 229 -1.45 1.97 -10.68
CA LYS A 229 -0.54 2.87 -9.95
C LYS A 229 0.93 2.54 -10.25
N SER A 230 1.31 1.26 -10.18
CA SER A 230 2.65 0.80 -10.54
C SER A 230 3.03 1.17 -11.97
N ARG A 231 2.16 0.91 -12.93
CA ARG A 231 2.37 1.26 -14.36
C ARG A 231 2.43 2.78 -14.59
N ARG A 232 1.66 3.57 -13.83
CA ARG A 232 1.73 5.04 -13.87
C ARG A 232 3.04 5.56 -13.29
N ASN A 233 3.49 5.02 -12.16
CA ASN A 233 4.75 5.40 -11.53
C ASN A 233 5.94 5.05 -12.42
N TRP A 234 5.92 3.89 -13.11
CA TRP A 234 6.95 3.53 -14.08
C TRP A 234 7.01 4.50 -15.26
N ARG A 235 5.86 4.87 -15.84
CA ARG A 235 5.81 5.90 -16.89
C ARG A 235 6.35 7.25 -16.42
N SER A 236 6.10 7.61 -15.16
CA SER A 236 6.63 8.83 -14.56
C SER A 236 8.15 8.78 -14.40
N LEU A 237 8.71 7.63 -14.03
CA LEU A 237 10.15 7.40 -13.97
C LEU A 237 10.80 7.58 -15.36
N ILE A 238 10.21 7.01 -16.41
CA ILE A 238 10.71 7.16 -17.79
C ILE A 238 10.74 8.65 -18.18
N ALA A 239 9.70 9.40 -17.83
CA ALA A 239 9.64 10.84 -18.10
C ALA A 239 10.64 11.67 -17.28
N GLU A 240 10.93 11.26 -16.04
CA GLU A 240 11.88 11.93 -15.14
C GLU A 240 13.34 11.74 -15.57
N TYR A 241 13.66 10.60 -16.20
CA TYR A 241 15.03 10.25 -16.63
C TYR A 241 15.12 10.00 -18.15
N PRO A 242 14.86 11.00 -19.00
CA PRO A 242 14.79 10.83 -20.46
C PRO A 242 16.14 10.44 -21.11
N HIS A 243 17.25 10.65 -20.41
CA HIS A 243 18.60 10.27 -20.87
C HIS A 243 18.97 8.83 -20.52
N GLN A 244 18.17 8.15 -19.71
CA GLN A 244 18.33 6.73 -19.45
C GLN A 244 17.48 5.93 -20.42
N GLN A 245 18.01 4.80 -20.88
CA GLN A 245 17.25 3.84 -21.67
C GLN A 245 16.49 2.90 -20.72
N ILE A 246 15.46 3.43 -20.07
CA ILE A 246 14.64 2.68 -19.12
C ILE A 246 13.77 1.69 -19.90
N GLU A 247 13.91 0.41 -19.59
CA GLU A 247 13.15 -0.67 -20.22
C GLU A 247 11.67 -0.68 -19.78
N PRO A 248 10.77 -1.30 -20.56
CA PRO A 248 9.42 -1.58 -20.09
C PRO A 248 9.44 -2.34 -18.76
N MET A 249 8.52 -1.99 -17.84
CA MET A 249 8.49 -2.57 -16.50
C MET A 249 8.36 -4.09 -16.55
N GLU A 250 7.56 -4.60 -17.48
CA GLU A 250 7.32 -6.02 -17.69
C GLU A 250 8.62 -6.75 -18.06
N SER A 251 9.46 -6.15 -18.91
CA SER A 251 10.77 -6.69 -19.29
C SER A 251 11.73 -6.72 -18.10
N VAL A 252 11.77 -5.64 -17.32
CA VAL A 252 12.60 -5.56 -16.10
C VAL A 252 12.18 -6.60 -15.07
N LEU A 253 10.88 -6.75 -14.82
CA LEU A 253 10.33 -7.73 -13.90
C LEU A 253 10.65 -9.15 -14.35
N GLU A 254 10.45 -9.46 -15.64
CA GLU A 254 10.73 -10.79 -16.17
C GLU A 254 12.21 -11.16 -16.06
N TRP A 255 13.10 -10.22 -16.36
CA TRP A 255 14.53 -10.42 -16.20
C TRP A 255 14.91 -10.65 -14.73
N LEU A 256 14.42 -9.81 -13.81
CA LEU A 256 14.70 -9.93 -12.38
C LEU A 256 14.17 -11.24 -11.80
N ARG A 257 13.00 -11.72 -12.24
CA ARG A 257 12.47 -13.03 -11.84
C ARG A 257 13.41 -14.15 -12.23
N SER A 258 13.85 -14.16 -13.49
CA SER A 258 14.78 -15.18 -13.99
C SER A 258 16.09 -15.17 -13.22
N TYR A 259 16.62 -13.98 -12.93
CA TYR A 259 17.89 -13.81 -12.22
C TYR A 259 17.81 -14.17 -10.72
N LEU A 260 16.80 -13.68 -10.00
CA LEU A 260 16.72 -13.81 -8.55
C LEU A 260 16.14 -15.16 -8.09
N LYS A 261 15.33 -15.83 -8.91
CA LYS A 261 14.73 -17.14 -8.55
C LYS A 261 15.76 -18.19 -8.11
N PRO A 262 16.87 -18.46 -8.84
CA PRO A 262 17.88 -19.40 -8.38
C PRO A 262 18.69 -18.90 -7.18
N VAL A 263 18.80 -17.57 -6.99
CA VAL A 263 19.55 -16.96 -5.87
C VAL A 263 18.78 -17.09 -4.55
N LEU A 264 17.49 -16.75 -4.55
CA LEU A 264 16.68 -16.73 -3.34
C LEU A 264 16.19 -18.12 -2.93
N GLN A 265 16.12 -19.08 -3.87
CA GLN A 265 15.68 -20.45 -3.63
C GLN A 265 14.29 -20.52 -2.98
N LEU A 266 13.41 -19.57 -3.32
CA LEU A 266 12.03 -19.54 -2.83
C LEU A 266 11.18 -20.54 -3.60
N GLU A 267 10.50 -21.43 -2.87
CA GLU A 267 9.50 -22.33 -3.44
C GLU A 267 8.21 -21.57 -3.76
N ASN A 268 7.55 -21.97 -4.85
CA ASN A 268 6.23 -21.48 -5.22
C ASN A 268 5.16 -22.38 -4.61
N ASP A 269 4.61 -21.98 -3.47
CA ASP A 269 3.48 -22.62 -2.79
C ASP A 269 2.15 -21.89 -3.04
N GLU A 270 2.11 -21.02 -4.06
CA GLU A 270 0.98 -20.16 -4.43
C GLU A 270 0.58 -19.11 -3.38
N THR A 271 1.28 -19.04 -2.24
CA THR A 271 1.00 -18.03 -1.21
C THR A 271 1.64 -16.70 -1.55
N LEU A 272 0.86 -15.63 -1.43
CA LEU A 272 1.30 -14.25 -1.61
C LEU A 272 1.04 -13.48 -0.32
N LEU A 273 2.08 -13.31 0.51
CA LEU A 273 1.95 -12.58 1.78
C LEU A 273 1.35 -11.20 1.56
N THR A 274 0.33 -10.89 2.35
CA THR A 274 -0.29 -9.58 2.47
C THR A 274 0.49 -8.70 3.45
N GLN A 275 0.31 -7.38 3.36
CA GLN A 275 0.88 -6.45 4.34
C GLN A 275 0.45 -6.78 5.77
N SER A 276 -0.81 -7.20 5.95
CA SER A 276 -1.33 -7.61 7.25
C SER A 276 -0.62 -8.84 7.82
N GLU A 277 -0.28 -9.83 6.97
CA GLU A 277 0.47 -11.02 7.41
C GLU A 277 1.92 -10.69 7.73
N VAL A 278 2.56 -9.80 6.97
CA VAL A 278 3.91 -9.29 7.28
C VAL A 278 3.92 -8.52 8.59
N ILE A 279 2.92 -7.67 8.84
CA ILE A 279 2.76 -6.98 10.13
C ILE A 279 2.53 -8.00 11.25
N THR A 280 1.72 -9.02 11.02
CA THR A 280 1.46 -10.09 12.01
C THR A 280 2.76 -10.84 12.34
N TYR A 281 3.56 -11.15 11.32
CA TYR A 281 4.89 -11.74 11.46
C TYR A 281 5.82 -10.84 12.28
N ARG A 282 5.92 -9.55 11.94
CA ARG A 282 6.69 -8.55 12.72
C ARG A 282 6.24 -8.50 14.18
N VAL A 283 4.93 -8.44 14.43
CA VAL A 283 4.36 -8.38 15.78
C VAL A 283 4.66 -9.66 16.55
N LYS A 284 4.63 -10.82 15.90
CA LYS A 284 5.01 -12.10 16.53
C LYS A 284 6.48 -12.05 16.97
N LEU A 285 7.40 -11.68 16.07
CA LEU A 285 8.83 -11.58 16.39
C LEU A 285 9.10 -10.57 17.51
N LEU A 286 8.46 -9.41 17.47
CA LEU A 286 8.56 -8.41 18.53
C LEU A 286 8.06 -8.92 19.89
N LYS A 287 7.00 -9.73 19.92
CA LYS A 287 6.52 -10.33 21.18
C LYS A 287 7.51 -11.34 21.77
N GLU A 288 8.30 -12.00 20.93
CA GLU A 288 9.31 -12.99 21.33
C GLU A 288 10.57 -12.31 21.91
N ASP A 289 10.94 -11.10 21.48
CA ASP A 289 12.09 -10.32 22.00
C ASP A 289 11.87 -9.80 23.44
N GLY A 290 10.65 -9.40 23.79
CA GLY A 290 10.25 -9.10 25.18
C GLY A 290 10.85 -7.84 25.84
N SER A 291 11.76 -7.12 25.18
CA SER A 291 12.45 -5.94 25.72
C SER A 291 11.53 -4.72 25.92
N GLU A 292 11.90 -3.80 26.81
CA GLU A 292 11.10 -2.60 27.14
C GLU A 292 10.98 -1.63 25.94
N ALA A 293 12.04 -1.52 25.13
CA ALA A 293 12.02 -0.79 23.87
C ALA A 293 11.01 -1.40 22.87
N VAL A 294 10.95 -2.74 22.81
CA VAL A 294 10.00 -3.46 21.96
C VAL A 294 8.57 -3.37 22.49
N ARG A 295 8.34 -3.36 23.81
CA ARG A 295 7.01 -3.07 24.39
C ARG A 295 6.51 -1.67 24.03
N LYS A 296 7.41 -0.68 23.99
CA LYS A 296 7.11 0.69 23.54
C LYS A 296 6.80 0.72 22.04
N LYS A 297 7.59 0.02 21.21
CA LYS A 297 7.40 -0.12 19.76
C LYS A 297 6.12 -0.89 19.39
N LEU A 298 5.76 -1.93 20.15
CA LEU A 298 4.49 -2.66 20.02
C LEU A 298 3.30 -1.77 20.39
N ARG A 299 3.42 -0.90 21.40
CA ARG A 299 2.39 0.09 21.74
C ARG A 299 2.22 1.14 20.64
N THR A 300 3.30 1.60 19.99
CA THR A 300 3.21 2.53 18.85
C THR A 300 2.75 1.85 17.55
N LEU A 301 3.12 0.58 17.30
CA LEU A 301 2.59 -0.21 16.16
C LEU A 301 1.11 -0.58 16.35
N GLN A 302 0.67 -0.83 17.59
CA GLN A 302 -0.75 -1.01 17.94
C GLN A 302 -1.51 0.32 17.95
N GLN A 303 -0.83 1.45 18.15
CA GLN A 303 -1.31 2.76 17.71
C GLN A 303 -1.20 2.86 16.19
N LYS A 304 -1.92 1.98 15.48
CA LYS A 304 -2.59 2.42 14.24
C LYS A 304 -3.20 3.77 14.60
N ARG A 305 -2.82 4.83 13.89
CA ARG A 305 -3.56 6.09 13.92
C ARG A 305 -5.02 5.70 13.73
N LYS A 306 -5.80 5.62 14.81
CA LYS A 306 -7.22 5.35 14.73
C LYS A 306 -7.77 6.60 14.08
N LEU A 307 -7.92 6.54 12.75
CA LEU A 307 -8.43 7.65 11.95
C LEU A 307 -9.80 8.08 12.46
N LEU A 308 -10.54 7.11 13.01
CA LEU A 308 -11.75 7.32 13.78
C LEU A 308 -11.57 6.74 15.19
N PRO A 309 -12.04 7.45 16.24
CA PRO A 309 -12.04 6.90 17.60
C PRO A 309 -13.08 5.76 17.78
N PHE A 310 -13.94 5.55 16.79
CA PHE A 310 -15.01 4.56 16.72
C PHE A 310 -14.95 3.79 15.39
N LYS A 311 -15.71 2.69 15.27
CA LYS A 311 -15.87 1.99 13.99
C LYS A 311 -16.50 2.91 12.94
N ALA A 312 -16.07 2.82 11.69
CA ALA A 312 -16.71 3.55 10.60
C ALA A 312 -18.20 3.20 10.47
N TYR A 313 -18.59 1.95 10.74
CA TYR A 313 -19.99 1.52 10.79
C TYR A 313 -20.25 0.36 11.76
N THR A 314 -21.40 0.40 12.45
CA THR A 314 -21.81 -0.61 13.44
C THR A 314 -22.94 -1.50 12.93
N SER A 315 -23.09 -2.70 13.50
CA SER A 315 -24.21 -3.59 13.13
C SER A 315 -25.55 -2.95 13.48
N ILE A 316 -26.53 -3.12 12.60
CA ILE A 316 -27.94 -2.79 12.85
C ILE A 316 -28.61 -4.01 13.51
N PRO A 317 -29.46 -3.84 14.55
CA PRO A 317 -30.19 -4.95 15.15
C PRO A 317 -31.31 -5.48 14.26
N HIS A 318 -31.64 -6.76 14.41
CA HIS A 318 -32.64 -7.46 13.64
C HIS A 318 -34.06 -7.21 14.15
N LEU A 319 -34.99 -7.00 13.22
CA LEU A 319 -36.43 -7.00 13.47
C LEU A 319 -36.94 -8.41 13.80
N PRO A 320 -38.06 -8.53 14.53
CA PRO A 320 -38.71 -9.81 14.78
C PRO A 320 -38.96 -10.59 13.48
N GLY A 321 -38.68 -11.90 13.51
CA GLY A 321 -38.82 -12.78 12.34
C GLY A 321 -37.68 -12.70 11.32
N SER A 322 -36.70 -11.82 11.47
CA SER A 322 -35.52 -11.80 10.58
C SER A 322 -34.70 -13.09 10.74
N ARG A 323 -34.08 -13.56 9.65
CA ARG A 323 -32.99 -14.54 9.76
C ARG A 323 -31.86 -13.96 10.62
N THR A 324 -31.37 -14.75 11.57
CA THR A 324 -30.29 -14.38 12.51
C THR A 324 -29.33 -15.55 12.70
N GLY A 325 -28.06 -15.24 12.97
CA GLY A 325 -27.06 -16.15 13.51
C GLY A 325 -26.93 -16.02 15.03
N LEU A 326 -26.10 -16.88 15.65
CA LEU A 326 -25.95 -16.97 17.12
C LEU A 326 -25.48 -15.67 17.80
N ALA A 327 -24.77 -14.80 17.07
CA ALA A 327 -24.22 -13.55 17.60
C ALA A 327 -25.07 -12.30 17.27
N ASP A 328 -26.19 -12.46 16.57
CA ASP A 328 -27.01 -11.34 16.10
C ASP A 328 -27.88 -10.76 17.21
N LYS A 329 -27.92 -9.42 17.26
CA LYS A 329 -28.73 -8.67 18.22
C LYS A 329 -30.11 -8.41 17.65
N HIS A 330 -31.13 -8.60 18.47
CA HIS A 330 -32.50 -8.22 18.16
C HIS A 330 -32.79 -6.80 18.65
N ILE A 331 -33.63 -6.10 17.92
CA ILE A 331 -34.14 -4.79 18.34
C ILE A 331 -35.18 -4.97 19.44
N ASP A 332 -35.29 -4.00 20.35
CA ASP A 332 -36.34 -3.97 21.36
C ASP A 332 -37.74 -3.99 20.72
N ALA A 333 -38.70 -4.68 21.35
CA ALA A 333 -40.04 -4.87 20.81
C ALA A 333 -40.79 -3.54 20.56
N ASN A 334 -40.65 -2.55 21.47
CA ASN A 334 -41.30 -1.26 21.27
C ASN A 334 -40.69 -0.51 20.09
N LYS A 335 -39.37 -0.60 19.93
CA LYS A 335 -38.66 -0.02 18.78
C LYS A 335 -39.02 -0.74 17.48
N ALA A 336 -39.25 -2.06 17.51
CA ALA A 336 -39.75 -2.79 16.35
C ALA A 336 -41.12 -2.27 15.92
N GLU A 337 -42.08 -2.14 16.84
CA GLU A 337 -43.41 -1.59 16.56
C GLU A 337 -43.34 -0.19 15.96
N MET A 338 -42.46 0.68 16.48
CA MET A 338 -42.25 2.03 15.95
C MET A 338 -41.84 2.05 14.48
N LEU A 339 -41.11 1.02 14.03
CA LEU A 339 -40.68 0.91 12.64
C LEU A 339 -41.74 0.25 11.76
N THR A 340 -42.54 -0.68 12.30
CA THR A 340 -43.32 -1.61 11.48
C THR A 340 -44.84 -1.49 11.58
N SER A 341 -45.39 -0.98 12.68
CA SER A 341 -46.84 -1.09 12.92
C SER A 341 -47.48 0.05 13.71
N ARG A 342 -46.71 0.84 14.46
CA ARG A 342 -47.28 1.84 15.38
C ARG A 342 -46.44 3.10 15.47
N GLN A 343 -46.99 4.20 14.94
CA GLN A 343 -46.38 5.52 15.09
C GLN A 343 -46.55 5.99 16.53
N ARG A 344 -45.50 6.60 17.11
CA ARG A 344 -45.53 7.08 18.51
C ARG A 344 -45.56 8.60 18.60
N HIS A 345 -45.04 9.30 17.61
CA HIS A 345 -45.07 10.75 17.52
C HIS A 345 -45.49 11.19 16.12
N PRO A 346 -46.27 12.28 15.95
CA PRO A 346 -46.69 12.76 14.63
C PRO A 346 -45.54 13.15 13.71
N ASP A 347 -44.40 13.52 14.28
CA ASP A 347 -43.17 13.88 13.53
C ASP A 347 -42.26 12.67 13.25
N ASP A 348 -42.67 11.46 13.62
CA ASP A 348 -41.91 10.24 13.33
C ASP A 348 -42.02 9.91 11.84
N VAL A 349 -40.88 9.80 11.16
CA VAL A 349 -40.77 9.37 9.77
C VAL A 349 -39.95 8.10 9.69
N VAL A 350 -40.55 7.04 9.16
CA VAL A 350 -39.90 5.77 8.85
C VAL A 350 -39.46 5.78 7.40
N ILE A 351 -38.16 5.59 7.18
CA ILE A 351 -37.55 5.37 5.87
C ILE A 351 -37.14 3.90 5.78
N VAL A 352 -37.53 3.24 4.70
CA VAL A 352 -37.16 1.85 4.42
C VAL A 352 -36.36 1.81 3.14
N GLN A 353 -35.19 1.17 3.20
CA GLN A 353 -34.27 1.03 2.06
C GLN A 353 -33.95 -0.45 1.80
N GLU A 354 -33.65 -0.76 0.54
CA GLU A 354 -33.10 -2.07 0.16
C GLU A 354 -31.82 -2.35 0.95
N LYS A 355 -31.72 -3.55 1.53
CA LYS A 355 -30.49 -4.05 2.14
C LYS A 355 -29.67 -4.78 1.08
N LEU A 356 -28.46 -4.31 0.88
CA LEU A 356 -27.50 -4.86 -0.06
C LEU A 356 -26.47 -5.75 0.66
N ASP A 357 -25.92 -6.69 -0.11
CA ASP A 357 -25.04 -7.75 0.34
C ASP A 357 -23.67 -7.67 -0.37
N GLY A 358 -22.75 -6.94 0.23
CA GLY A 358 -21.38 -6.82 -0.24
C GLY A 358 -20.42 -6.55 0.92
N SER A 359 -19.45 -5.67 0.69
CA SER A 359 -18.57 -5.19 1.76
C SER A 359 -19.00 -3.82 2.25
N CYS A 360 -19.38 -3.71 3.53
CA CYS A 360 -19.58 -2.41 4.15
C CYS A 360 -18.25 -1.64 4.24
N VAL A 361 -18.21 -0.48 3.58
CA VAL A 361 -17.03 0.39 3.47
C VAL A 361 -17.38 1.85 3.76
N ALA A 362 -16.36 2.67 4.00
CA ALA A 362 -16.53 4.11 4.19
C ALA A 362 -15.46 4.92 3.45
N ALA A 363 -15.80 6.14 3.08
CA ALA A 363 -14.87 7.14 2.58
C ALA A 363 -14.87 8.33 3.56
N LEU A 364 -13.72 8.62 4.18
CA LEU A 364 -13.53 9.66 5.20
C LEU A 364 -12.79 10.83 4.59
N ARG A 365 -13.34 12.04 4.64
CA ARG A 365 -12.62 13.24 4.22
C ARG A 365 -11.68 13.72 5.32
N THR A 366 -10.39 13.78 5.01
CA THR A 366 -9.34 14.42 5.81
C THR A 366 -8.86 15.66 5.05
N ASP A 367 -9.25 16.85 5.50
CA ASP A 367 -8.93 18.12 4.86
C ASP A 367 -9.25 18.16 3.35
N ASP A 368 -8.24 18.09 2.49
CA ASP A 368 -8.31 18.15 1.02
C ASP A 368 -8.29 16.77 0.34
N ARG A 369 -8.28 15.68 1.13
CA ARG A 369 -8.22 14.31 0.62
C ARG A 369 -9.29 13.43 1.25
N VAL A 370 -9.62 12.33 0.58
CA VAL A 370 -10.55 11.30 1.06
C VAL A 370 -9.82 9.97 1.21
N LEU A 371 -9.92 9.37 2.40
CA LEU A 371 -9.34 8.08 2.76
C LEU A 371 -10.40 6.98 2.66
N ALA A 372 -10.04 5.85 2.06
CA ALA A 372 -10.88 4.67 1.96
C ALA A 372 -10.71 3.79 3.21
N LEU A 373 -11.82 3.49 3.88
CA LEU A 373 -11.86 2.69 5.10
C LEU A 373 -12.73 1.45 4.92
N GLY A 374 -12.38 0.37 5.63
CA GLY A 374 -13.30 -0.71 5.91
C GLY A 374 -14.27 -0.34 7.05
N ARG A 375 -15.30 -1.17 7.26
CA ARG A 375 -16.29 -1.02 8.33
C ARG A 375 -15.73 -0.70 9.72
N ASP A 376 -14.62 -1.30 10.11
CA ASP A 376 -14.03 -1.12 11.44
C ASP A 376 -13.22 0.20 11.58
N GLY A 377 -13.04 0.95 10.48
CA GLY A 377 -12.27 2.19 10.43
C GLY A 377 -10.80 2.00 10.04
N ASP A 378 -10.38 0.77 9.73
CA ASP A 378 -9.06 0.48 9.17
C ASP A 378 -8.96 0.93 7.70
N LEU A 379 -7.78 1.36 7.29
CA LEU A 379 -7.47 1.70 5.90
C LEU A 379 -7.71 0.51 4.97
N ALA A 380 -8.39 0.78 3.85
CA ALA A 380 -8.83 -0.27 2.94
C ALA A 380 -7.71 -0.77 2.00
N ASP A 381 -6.71 0.06 1.70
CA ASP A 381 -5.51 -0.33 0.91
C ASP A 381 -4.58 -1.28 1.68
N GLU A 382 -4.62 -1.24 3.01
CA GLU A 382 -3.90 -2.16 3.91
C GLU A 382 -4.62 -3.50 4.13
N SER A 383 -5.86 -3.64 3.66
CA SER A 383 -6.70 -4.82 3.91
C SER A 383 -6.15 -6.08 3.21
N PRO A 384 -6.22 -7.27 3.85
CA PRO A 384 -5.90 -8.53 3.19
C PRO A 384 -6.92 -8.92 2.11
N ASN A 385 -8.17 -8.46 2.23
CA ASN A 385 -9.21 -8.68 1.24
C ASN A 385 -8.96 -7.85 -0.04
N PRO A 386 -8.79 -8.48 -1.23
CA PRO A 386 -8.51 -7.78 -2.48
C PRO A 386 -9.65 -6.84 -2.92
N ALA A 387 -10.91 -7.17 -2.64
CA ALA A 387 -12.05 -6.30 -2.95
C ALA A 387 -12.03 -5.01 -2.12
N ARG A 388 -11.51 -5.07 -0.88
CA ARG A 388 -11.28 -3.87 -0.06
C ARG A 388 -10.13 -3.00 -0.59
N ARG A 389 -9.05 -3.60 -1.10
CA ARG A 389 -7.99 -2.81 -1.76
C ARG A 389 -8.49 -2.16 -3.04
N LEU A 390 -9.33 -2.88 -3.80
CA LEU A 390 -10.01 -2.33 -4.98
C LEU A 390 -10.92 -1.15 -4.62
N TRP A 391 -11.61 -1.19 -3.48
CA TRP A 391 -12.34 -0.03 -2.96
C TRP A 391 -11.42 1.18 -2.73
N ALA A 392 -10.23 0.99 -2.17
CA ALA A 392 -9.28 2.09 -2.00
C ALA A 392 -8.81 2.70 -3.32
N GLU A 393 -8.53 1.87 -4.32
CA GLU A 393 -8.21 2.33 -5.67
C GLU A 393 -9.38 3.12 -6.27
N TRP A 394 -10.61 2.65 -6.09
CA TRP A 394 -11.80 3.32 -6.60
C TRP A 394 -12.03 4.69 -5.94
N VAL A 395 -11.86 4.81 -4.62
CA VAL A 395 -11.95 6.09 -3.91
C VAL A 395 -10.87 7.07 -4.36
N GLU A 396 -9.66 6.59 -4.64
CA GLU A 396 -8.58 7.42 -5.18
C GLU A 396 -8.90 7.92 -6.60
N GLU A 397 -9.55 7.12 -7.44
CA GLU A 397 -10.02 7.54 -8.77
C GLU A 397 -11.19 8.55 -8.72
N HIS A 398 -11.95 8.58 -7.61
CA HIS A 398 -13.17 9.39 -7.45
C HIS A 398 -13.06 10.47 -6.37
N GLN A 399 -11.84 10.94 -6.04
CA GLN A 399 -11.59 11.94 -4.98
C GLN A 399 -12.50 13.16 -5.09
N SER A 400 -12.59 13.77 -6.28
CA SER A 400 -13.40 14.98 -6.49
C SER A 400 -14.86 14.78 -6.12
N ARG A 401 -15.47 13.68 -6.57
CA ARG A 401 -16.87 13.35 -6.26
C ARG A 401 -17.11 13.18 -4.76
N PHE A 402 -16.18 12.57 -4.04
CA PHE A 402 -16.30 12.45 -2.59
C PHE A 402 -16.09 13.79 -1.86
N LEU A 403 -15.20 14.66 -2.36
CA LEU A 403 -15.00 16.00 -1.83
C LEU A 403 -16.24 16.89 -2.01
N ASP A 404 -17.01 16.68 -3.09
CA ASP A 404 -18.29 17.36 -3.33
C ASP A 404 -19.40 16.92 -2.35
N VAL A 405 -19.30 15.69 -1.84
CA VAL A 405 -20.29 15.12 -0.89
C VAL A 405 -19.98 15.47 0.56
N LEU A 406 -18.69 15.46 0.94
CA LEU A 406 -18.26 15.45 2.33
C LEU A 406 -17.66 16.77 2.77
N ALA A 407 -18.02 17.26 3.96
CA ALA A 407 -17.22 18.25 4.66
C ALA A 407 -16.01 17.61 5.35
N PRO A 408 -14.93 18.35 5.67
CA PRO A 408 -13.79 17.83 6.41
C PRO A 408 -14.22 17.12 7.70
N GLY A 409 -13.70 15.89 7.90
CA GLY A 409 -14.01 15.04 9.05
C GLY A 409 -15.34 14.25 8.95
N GLU A 410 -16.17 14.52 7.94
CA GLU A 410 -17.32 13.66 7.64
C GLU A 410 -16.89 12.39 6.89
N ARG A 411 -17.72 11.35 7.00
CA ARG A 411 -17.58 10.13 6.20
C ARG A 411 -18.89 9.72 5.57
N VAL A 412 -18.84 9.24 4.33
CA VAL A 412 -19.95 8.53 3.69
C VAL A 412 -19.71 7.03 3.85
N VAL A 413 -20.77 6.30 4.15
CA VAL A 413 -20.76 4.84 4.30
C VAL A 413 -21.69 4.24 3.26
N GLY A 414 -21.27 3.13 2.69
CA GLY A 414 -22.03 2.42 1.67
C GLY A 414 -21.66 0.95 1.58
N GLU A 415 -22.36 0.27 0.69
CA GLU A 415 -22.09 -1.11 0.34
C GLU A 415 -21.23 -1.16 -0.93
N TRP A 416 -20.11 -1.87 -0.86
CA TRP A 416 -19.22 -2.14 -1.98
C TRP A 416 -19.59 -3.49 -2.60
N LEU A 417 -20.21 -3.44 -3.78
CA LEU A 417 -20.80 -4.60 -4.45
C LEU A 417 -19.86 -5.28 -5.46
N ALA A 418 -18.59 -4.86 -5.56
CA ALA A 418 -17.69 -5.38 -6.58
C ALA A 418 -17.47 -6.91 -6.50
N LEU A 419 -17.36 -7.46 -5.28
CA LEU A 419 -17.24 -8.89 -5.03
C LEU A 419 -18.60 -9.45 -4.62
N ALA A 420 -19.03 -10.56 -5.21
CA ALA A 420 -20.25 -11.25 -4.81
C ALA A 420 -20.05 -11.94 -3.46
N HIS A 421 -20.90 -11.63 -2.48
CA HIS A 421 -20.87 -12.23 -1.15
C HIS A 421 -21.87 -13.38 -1.06
N GLY A 422 -23.13 -13.14 -0.68
CA GLY A 422 -24.24 -14.10 -0.76
C GLY A 422 -25.26 -13.78 -1.87
N THR A 423 -25.02 -12.70 -2.62
CA THR A 423 -25.91 -12.18 -3.66
C THR A 423 -25.07 -11.72 -4.84
N ARG A 424 -25.44 -12.17 -6.04
CA ARG A 424 -24.85 -11.72 -7.29
C ARG A 424 -25.67 -10.55 -7.86
N TYR A 425 -24.98 -9.59 -8.44
CA TYR A 425 -25.57 -8.36 -8.95
C TYR A 425 -25.16 -8.08 -10.40
N ARG A 426 -26.12 -7.91 -11.31
CA ARG A 426 -25.91 -7.30 -12.62
C ARG A 426 -25.98 -5.79 -12.48
N LEU A 427 -24.86 -5.18 -12.15
CA LEU A 427 -24.79 -3.76 -11.85
C LEU A 427 -25.03 -2.91 -13.12
N ALA A 428 -26.12 -2.15 -13.11
CA ALA A 428 -26.42 -1.13 -14.13
C ALA A 428 -25.76 0.24 -13.80
N HIS A 429 -25.14 0.33 -12.63
CA HIS A 429 -24.46 1.51 -12.10
C HIS A 429 -23.12 1.09 -11.47
N GLU A 430 -22.41 2.05 -10.89
CA GLU A 430 -21.13 1.81 -10.23
C GLU A 430 -21.25 0.87 -9.00
N PRO A 431 -20.18 0.14 -8.63
CA PRO A 431 -20.22 -0.84 -7.54
C PRO A 431 -20.38 -0.27 -6.12
N PHE A 432 -20.26 1.05 -5.91
CA PHE A 432 -20.43 1.66 -4.60
C PHE A 432 -21.84 2.23 -4.43
N VAL A 433 -22.57 1.74 -3.42
CA VAL A 433 -23.94 2.19 -3.11
C VAL A 433 -23.97 2.84 -1.73
N PRO A 434 -23.94 4.18 -1.62
CA PRO A 434 -23.99 4.87 -0.34
C PRO A 434 -25.37 4.72 0.33
N PHE A 435 -25.39 4.68 1.66
CA PHE A 435 -26.63 4.67 2.44
C PHE A 435 -26.64 5.65 3.63
N ASP A 436 -25.48 6.15 4.08
CA ASP A 436 -25.42 7.15 5.16
C ASP A 436 -24.21 8.08 5.08
N ILE A 437 -24.34 9.27 5.65
CA ILE A 437 -23.21 10.16 5.97
C ILE A 437 -23.20 10.39 7.48
N PHE A 438 -22.00 10.36 8.06
CA PHE A 438 -21.76 10.65 9.46
C PHE A 438 -20.90 11.90 9.61
N THR A 439 -21.29 12.70 10.60
CA THR A 439 -20.53 13.86 11.09
C THR A 439 -19.29 13.43 11.90
N THR A 440 -18.41 14.40 12.19
CA THR A 440 -17.24 14.25 13.07
C THR A 440 -17.58 13.68 14.44
N ASP A 441 -18.77 14.02 14.96
CA ASP A 441 -19.27 13.57 16.27
C ASP A 441 -19.97 12.20 16.21
N ASN A 442 -19.77 11.45 15.12
CA ASN A 442 -20.36 10.13 14.89
C ASN A 442 -21.89 10.11 14.83
N ARG A 443 -22.53 11.22 14.42
CA ARG A 443 -23.98 11.28 14.21
C ARG A 443 -24.30 11.15 12.72
N ARG A 444 -25.30 10.34 12.40
CA ARG A 444 -25.87 10.24 11.05
C ARG A 444 -26.61 11.54 10.74
N ILE A 445 -26.42 12.08 9.54
CA ILE A 445 -27.23 13.21 9.06
C ILE A 445 -28.59 12.71 8.56
N PRO A 446 -29.67 13.52 8.61
CA PRO A 446 -31.00 13.14 8.12
C PRO A 446 -31.02 12.64 6.68
N TYR A 447 -31.95 11.73 6.36
CA TYR A 447 -32.00 11.06 5.07
C TYR A 447 -32.11 12.04 3.91
N ALA A 448 -32.95 13.07 4.04
CA ALA A 448 -33.12 14.09 3.00
C ALA A 448 -31.81 14.85 2.69
N ALA A 449 -31.00 15.14 3.70
CA ALA A 449 -29.70 15.80 3.53
C ALA A 449 -28.67 14.84 2.90
N PHE A 450 -28.63 13.59 3.38
CA PHE A 450 -27.83 12.53 2.79
C PHE A 450 -28.13 12.34 1.31
N HIS A 451 -29.40 12.07 0.98
CA HIS A 451 -29.86 11.78 -0.37
C HIS A 451 -29.53 12.93 -1.33
N ARG A 452 -29.76 14.19 -0.91
CA ARG A 452 -29.43 15.37 -1.72
C ARG A 452 -27.94 15.41 -2.07
N ARG A 453 -27.04 15.25 -1.09
CA ARG A 453 -25.59 15.35 -1.32
C ARG A 453 -25.07 14.25 -2.25
N VAL A 454 -25.47 13.00 -2.02
CA VAL A 454 -25.00 11.87 -2.84
C VAL A 454 -25.55 11.91 -4.26
N MET A 455 -26.81 12.29 -4.45
CA MET A 455 -27.41 12.43 -5.79
C MET A 455 -26.81 13.59 -6.58
N GLN A 456 -26.52 14.73 -5.92
CA GLN A 456 -25.85 15.87 -6.58
C GLN A 456 -24.45 15.51 -7.09
N ALA A 457 -23.73 14.64 -6.40
CA ALA A 457 -22.42 14.12 -6.82
C ALA A 457 -22.52 12.88 -7.74
N GLY A 458 -23.72 12.53 -8.20
CA GLY A 458 -23.96 11.46 -9.17
C GLY A 458 -23.83 10.04 -8.64
N PHE A 459 -23.81 9.83 -7.31
CA PHE A 459 -23.84 8.48 -6.74
C PHE A 459 -25.25 7.89 -6.82
N THR A 460 -25.34 6.56 -6.92
CA THR A 460 -26.61 5.82 -6.82
C THR A 460 -26.79 5.29 -5.39
N PRO A 461 -27.63 5.90 -4.53
CA PRO A 461 -27.82 5.45 -3.16
C PRO A 461 -28.68 4.18 -3.07
N ALA A 462 -28.66 3.54 -1.91
CA ALA A 462 -29.52 2.37 -1.64
C ALA A 462 -31.00 2.72 -1.85
N HIS A 463 -31.69 1.92 -2.67
CA HIS A 463 -33.03 2.21 -3.15
C HIS A 463 -34.05 2.38 -2.03
N ILE A 464 -34.92 3.38 -2.17
CA ILE A 464 -36.00 3.68 -1.22
C ILE A 464 -37.18 2.78 -1.54
N LEU A 465 -37.64 2.04 -0.55
CA LEU A 465 -38.88 1.26 -0.62
C LEU A 465 -40.06 2.07 -0.08
N HIS A 466 -39.84 2.83 1.01
CA HIS A 466 -40.91 3.57 1.70
C HIS A 466 -40.36 4.78 2.44
N ILE A 467 -41.15 5.87 2.49
CA ILE A 467 -40.95 7.04 3.36
C ILE A 467 -42.32 7.45 3.91
N GLY A 468 -42.45 7.51 5.24
CA GLY A 468 -43.65 8.02 5.91
C GLY A 468 -43.96 7.30 7.21
N GLU A 469 -45.21 6.89 7.38
CA GLU A 469 -45.70 6.13 8.54
C GLU A 469 -44.98 4.77 8.70
N PRO A 470 -45.07 4.09 9.85
CA PRO A 470 -44.50 2.75 10.03
C PRO A 470 -44.89 1.78 8.91
N CYS A 471 -43.91 1.01 8.45
CA CYS A 471 -44.04 0.13 7.29
C CYS A 471 -43.80 -1.31 7.69
N SER A 472 -44.79 -2.17 7.50
CA SER A 472 -44.70 -3.58 7.90
C SER A 472 -43.61 -4.31 7.11
N ILE A 473 -43.11 -5.41 7.69
CA ILE A 473 -42.11 -6.26 7.02
C ILE A 473 -42.66 -6.80 5.70
N ASP A 474 -43.89 -7.29 5.69
CA ASP A 474 -44.53 -7.84 4.49
C ASP A 474 -44.67 -6.81 3.38
N GLU A 475 -45.06 -5.57 3.72
CA GLU A 475 -45.18 -4.50 2.75
C GLU A 475 -43.81 -4.08 2.18
N ALA A 476 -42.80 -3.92 3.04
CA ALA A 476 -41.45 -3.63 2.59
C ALA A 476 -40.88 -4.73 1.68
N LEU A 477 -41.13 -6.00 1.99
CA LEU A 477 -40.69 -7.12 1.14
C LEU A 477 -41.45 -7.20 -0.18
N ARG A 478 -42.73 -6.83 -0.20
CA ARG A 478 -43.54 -6.69 -1.42
C ARG A 478 -43.00 -5.58 -2.32
N LEU A 479 -42.67 -4.42 -1.74
CA LEU A 479 -42.08 -3.27 -2.45
C LEU A 479 -40.66 -3.57 -2.94
N LEU A 480 -39.89 -4.35 -2.19
CA LEU A 480 -38.54 -4.77 -2.56
C LEU A 480 -38.52 -5.60 -3.85
N GLY A 481 -39.49 -6.51 -4.04
CA GLY A 481 -39.54 -7.38 -5.21
C GLY A 481 -38.22 -8.12 -5.46
N GLU A 482 -37.68 -7.96 -6.66
CA GLU A 482 -36.38 -8.51 -7.11
C GLU A 482 -35.18 -7.58 -6.84
N GLY A 483 -35.38 -6.46 -6.14
CA GLY A 483 -34.36 -5.47 -5.85
C GLY A 483 -34.13 -4.49 -7.00
N ALA A 484 -33.57 -3.33 -6.68
CA ALA A 484 -33.37 -2.23 -7.62
C ALA A 484 -31.91 -2.10 -8.11
N HIS A 485 -30.98 -2.82 -7.47
CA HIS A 485 -29.55 -2.77 -7.80
C HIS A 485 -29.09 -3.93 -8.70
N GLY A 486 -30.04 -4.56 -9.41
CA GLY A 486 -29.75 -5.63 -10.37
C GLY A 486 -29.46 -6.99 -9.73
N SER A 487 -30.06 -7.28 -8.57
CA SER A 487 -29.93 -8.59 -7.92
C SER A 487 -30.35 -9.71 -8.87
N VAL A 488 -29.53 -10.74 -8.95
CA VAL A 488 -29.75 -11.94 -9.79
C VAL A 488 -30.31 -13.07 -8.93
N ASP A 489 -29.82 -13.13 -7.69
CA ASP A 489 -30.37 -13.93 -6.63
C ASP A 489 -31.40 -13.09 -5.86
N ALA A 490 -32.27 -13.73 -5.07
CA ALA A 490 -33.25 -13.01 -4.26
C ALA A 490 -32.56 -11.91 -3.42
N PRO A 491 -33.10 -10.68 -3.33
CA PRO A 491 -32.50 -9.62 -2.52
C PRO A 491 -32.31 -10.02 -1.05
N GLU A 492 -31.31 -9.45 -0.37
CA GLU A 492 -31.01 -9.81 1.02
C GLU A 492 -32.13 -9.45 1.99
N GLY A 493 -32.71 -8.27 1.84
CA GLY A 493 -33.79 -7.79 2.69
C GLY A 493 -33.91 -6.27 2.68
N ALA A 494 -34.27 -5.69 3.84
CA ALA A 494 -34.50 -4.25 3.97
C ALA A 494 -33.98 -3.71 5.30
N VAL A 495 -33.73 -2.40 5.33
CA VAL A 495 -33.33 -1.64 6.52
C VAL A 495 -34.35 -0.54 6.76
N TRP A 496 -34.86 -0.47 7.99
CA TRP A 496 -35.73 0.58 8.50
C TRP A 496 -34.92 1.57 9.31
N ARG A 497 -35.23 2.84 9.15
CA ARG A 497 -34.65 3.98 9.84
C ARG A 497 -35.78 4.85 10.36
N LEU A 498 -35.76 5.16 11.66
CA LEU A 498 -36.67 6.14 12.25
C LEU A 498 -35.97 7.48 12.41
N GLU A 499 -36.57 8.52 11.86
CA GLU A 499 -36.19 9.91 12.06
C GLU A 499 -37.28 10.69 12.79
N ARG A 500 -36.85 11.70 13.55
CA ARG A 500 -37.76 12.69 14.14
C ARG A 500 -37.09 14.06 14.07
N GLY A 501 -37.72 14.99 13.35
CA GLY A 501 -37.09 16.25 13.00
C GLY A 501 -35.75 16.02 12.28
N GLU A 502 -34.69 16.68 12.74
CA GLU A 502 -33.33 16.57 12.16
C GLU A 502 -32.47 15.46 12.81
N GLN A 503 -33.09 14.46 13.45
CA GLN A 503 -32.36 13.41 14.18
C GLN A 503 -32.73 12.00 13.72
N VAL A 504 -31.70 11.17 13.56
CA VAL A 504 -31.83 9.72 13.36
C VAL A 504 -31.87 9.04 14.72
N LEU A 505 -32.99 8.41 15.06
CA LEU A 505 -33.19 7.84 16.39
C LEU A 505 -32.57 6.44 16.48
N PHE A 506 -32.96 5.53 15.59
CA PHE A 506 -32.44 4.16 15.53
C PHE A 506 -32.82 3.49 14.20
N LEU A 507 -32.18 2.35 13.95
CA LEU A 507 -32.41 1.52 12.77
C LEU A 507 -32.76 0.09 13.20
N GLY A 508 -33.48 -0.61 12.33
CA GLY A 508 -33.71 -2.05 12.40
C GLY A 508 -33.53 -2.67 11.00
N LYS A 509 -33.19 -3.95 10.90
CA LYS A 509 -33.08 -4.64 9.61
C LYS A 509 -33.85 -5.94 9.60
N PHE A 510 -34.30 -6.35 8.43
CA PHE A 510 -34.83 -7.68 8.18
C PHE A 510 -34.03 -8.34 7.06
N VAL A 511 -33.63 -9.59 7.28
CA VAL A 511 -32.92 -10.43 6.32
C VAL A 511 -33.82 -11.63 5.99
N ARG A 512 -34.05 -11.88 4.69
CA ARG A 512 -34.92 -12.95 4.21
C ARG A 512 -34.42 -14.33 4.63
N HIS A 513 -35.36 -15.24 4.85
CA HIS A 513 -35.07 -16.67 5.01
C HIS A 513 -34.60 -17.27 3.68
N GLY A 514 -33.60 -18.15 3.72
CA GLY A 514 -32.97 -18.74 2.52
C GLY A 514 -31.68 -18.05 2.05
N LYS A 515 -31.26 -16.97 2.72
CA LYS A 515 -29.94 -16.35 2.49
C LYS A 515 -28.82 -17.13 3.18
N THR A 516 -27.79 -17.46 2.43
CA THR A 516 -26.54 -18.06 2.93
C THR A 516 -25.45 -16.99 2.92
N ASP A 517 -24.94 -16.65 4.10
CA ASP A 517 -23.93 -15.61 4.26
C ASP A 517 -22.63 -15.99 3.55
N GLY A 518 -22.16 -15.10 2.66
CA GLY A 518 -20.89 -15.28 1.98
C GLY A 518 -20.82 -16.54 1.11
N ALA A 519 -21.94 -17.00 0.55
CA ALA A 519 -22.01 -18.22 -0.25
C ALA A 519 -21.03 -18.27 -1.44
N TYR A 520 -20.66 -17.11 -1.98
CA TYR A 520 -19.75 -16.94 -3.12
C TYR A 520 -18.34 -16.47 -2.71
N LEU A 521 -18.08 -16.30 -1.42
CA LEU A 521 -16.74 -15.98 -0.94
C LEU A 521 -15.82 -17.20 -1.11
N PRO A 522 -14.57 -17.04 -1.58
CA PRO A 522 -13.64 -18.15 -1.78
C PRO A 522 -13.43 -19.02 -0.54
N GLU A 523 -13.32 -18.38 0.63
CA GLU A 523 -13.14 -19.05 1.93
C GLU A 523 -14.30 -19.98 2.32
N ASN A 524 -15.50 -19.72 1.82
CA ASN A 524 -16.70 -20.50 2.11
C ASN A 524 -17.03 -21.49 0.99
N SER A 525 -16.81 -21.10 -0.26
CA SER A 525 -17.20 -21.87 -1.45
C SER A 525 -16.12 -22.83 -1.96
N GLY A 526 -14.84 -22.59 -1.60
CA GLY A 526 -13.69 -23.30 -2.17
C GLY A 526 -13.44 -22.99 -3.66
N ARG A 527 -14.11 -21.98 -4.22
CA ARG A 527 -14.02 -21.58 -5.64
C ARG A 527 -13.31 -20.23 -5.79
N PRO A 528 -12.80 -19.89 -7.00
CA PRO A 528 -12.26 -18.56 -7.25
C PRO A 528 -13.27 -17.44 -6.98
N ALA A 529 -12.76 -16.26 -6.65
CA ALA A 529 -13.56 -15.07 -6.35
C ALA A 529 -14.49 -14.70 -7.50
N LEU A 530 -15.78 -14.55 -7.20
CA LEU A 530 -16.80 -14.13 -8.16
C LEU A 530 -17.01 -12.61 -8.10
N TRP A 531 -16.77 -11.92 -9.21
CA TRP A 531 -16.84 -10.46 -9.27
C TRP A 531 -18.09 -9.98 -9.99
N ASN A 532 -18.90 -9.15 -9.33
CA ASN A 532 -19.97 -8.38 -9.97
C ASN A 532 -19.41 -7.25 -10.83
N TRP A 533 -18.26 -6.70 -10.41
CA TRP A 533 -17.51 -5.68 -11.13
C TRP A 533 -16.02 -5.77 -10.79
N HIS A 534 -15.16 -5.69 -11.81
CA HIS A 534 -13.72 -5.56 -11.64
C HIS A 534 -13.13 -4.83 -12.86
N PRO A 535 -12.17 -3.90 -12.70
CA PRO A 535 -11.65 -3.11 -13.82
C PRO A 535 -10.79 -3.90 -14.83
N TYR A 536 -10.40 -5.13 -14.50
CA TYR A 536 -9.50 -5.95 -15.32
C TYR A 536 -9.85 -7.44 -15.42
N LEU A 537 -10.78 -7.90 -14.57
CA LEU A 537 -11.14 -9.31 -14.53
C LEU A 537 -12.53 -9.42 -15.14
N PRO A 538 -12.84 -10.53 -15.83
CA PRO A 538 -14.19 -10.75 -16.30
C PRO A 538 -15.16 -10.64 -15.14
N ALA A 539 -16.19 -9.81 -15.30
CA ALA A 539 -17.35 -9.92 -14.44
C ALA A 539 -18.01 -11.27 -14.73
N PHE A 540 -18.74 -11.82 -13.77
CA PHE A 540 -19.48 -13.08 -13.96
C PHE A 540 -20.51 -13.07 -15.10
N PHE A 541 -20.68 -11.93 -15.77
CA PHE A 541 -21.55 -11.73 -16.92
C PHE A 541 -20.85 -11.28 -18.20
N ASP A 542 -19.52 -11.12 -18.20
CA ASP A 542 -18.80 -10.59 -19.35
C ASP A 542 -18.34 -11.72 -20.28
N GLU A 543 -19.28 -12.22 -21.07
CA GLU A 543 -19.12 -12.73 -22.44
C GLU A 543 -20.53 -12.95 -23.03
N LYS A 544 -20.98 -12.03 -23.90
CA LYS A 544 -22.20 -12.12 -24.73
C LYS A 544 -23.36 -12.97 -24.16
N GLY A 545 -24.04 -12.52 -23.11
CA GLY A 545 -25.46 -12.83 -22.86
C GLY A 545 -25.98 -14.26 -23.09
N GLU A 546 -25.15 -15.29 -22.92
CA GLU A 546 -25.55 -16.70 -23.10
C GLU A 546 -25.22 -17.47 -21.83
N LYS A 547 -26.17 -18.33 -21.45
CA LYS A 547 -26.12 -19.24 -20.31
C LYS A 547 -24.72 -19.85 -20.16
N GLY A 548 -24.10 -19.66 -19.00
CA GLY A 548 -22.94 -20.45 -18.60
C GLY A 548 -23.30 -21.93 -18.75
N ARG A 549 -22.68 -22.60 -19.71
CA ARG A 549 -22.70 -24.05 -19.82
C ARG A 549 -22.07 -24.60 -18.53
N GLU A 550 -22.92 -25.32 -17.80
CA GLU A 550 -22.63 -26.51 -17.01
C GLU A 550 -21.14 -26.81 -16.83
N GLY A 551 -20.66 -26.56 -15.62
CA GLY A 551 -19.50 -27.26 -15.08
C GLY A 551 -19.95 -28.65 -14.63
N GLU A 552 -20.20 -29.55 -15.58
CA GLU A 552 -20.19 -30.99 -15.39
C GLU A 552 -19.44 -31.59 -16.60
N GLU A 553 -18.69 -32.66 -16.36
CA GLU A 553 -17.80 -33.38 -17.30
C GLU A 553 -16.39 -32.82 -17.53
N VAL A 554 -15.50 -32.93 -16.53
CA VAL A 554 -14.13 -33.47 -16.74
C VAL A 554 -13.68 -34.23 -15.48
N ILE A 555 -14.38 -35.30 -15.11
CA ILE A 555 -13.80 -36.35 -14.25
C ILE A 555 -14.45 -37.68 -14.67
N HIS A 556 -14.00 -38.27 -15.78
CA HIS A 556 -13.98 -39.72 -16.04
C HIS A 556 -13.54 -39.97 -17.49
N GLU A 557 -12.23 -39.93 -17.76
CA GLU A 557 -11.62 -40.80 -18.80
C GLU A 557 -10.08 -40.75 -18.74
N THR A 558 -9.49 -41.22 -17.64
CA THR A 558 -8.12 -41.75 -17.63
C THR A 558 -8.07 -43.00 -16.76
N ALA A 559 -8.95 -43.95 -17.08
CA ALA A 559 -8.85 -45.32 -16.59
C ALA A 559 -9.51 -46.26 -17.60
N SER A 560 -8.87 -46.46 -18.77
CA SER A 560 -8.81 -47.75 -19.48
C SER A 560 -8.27 -47.52 -20.89
N LYS A 561 -6.94 -47.62 -21.05
CA LYS A 561 -6.27 -47.97 -22.33
C LYS A 561 -4.80 -48.30 -22.05
N SER A 562 -4.62 -49.36 -21.27
CA SER A 562 -3.37 -50.12 -21.20
C SER A 562 -3.72 -51.58 -20.95
N LYS A 563 -4.13 -52.28 -22.02
CA LYS A 563 -4.10 -53.74 -22.18
C LYS A 563 -4.95 -54.10 -23.40
N THR A 564 -4.32 -54.29 -24.55
CA THR A 564 -4.54 -55.42 -25.48
C THR A 564 -3.66 -55.22 -26.70
N GLU A 565 -2.42 -55.67 -26.59
CA GLU A 565 -1.67 -56.23 -27.73
C GLU A 565 -0.74 -57.28 -27.13
N ASN A 566 -1.21 -58.53 -27.15
CA ASN A 566 -0.40 -59.73 -27.35
C ASN A 566 -1.33 -60.95 -27.42
N GLY A 567 -1.41 -61.50 -28.63
CA GLY A 567 -1.21 -62.93 -28.86
C GLY A 567 -2.36 -63.87 -28.55
N GLU A 568 -3.00 -64.33 -29.62
CA GLU A 568 -3.46 -65.72 -29.75
C GLU A 568 -2.41 -66.70 -29.21
N THR A 569 -2.82 -67.62 -28.35
CA THR A 569 -2.54 -69.07 -28.46
C THR A 569 -3.28 -69.81 -27.32
N ASP A 570 -4.15 -70.73 -27.75
CA ASP A 570 -4.80 -71.87 -27.08
C ASP A 570 -5.62 -71.70 -25.79
#